data_AF-A0A954Z517-F1
#
_entry.id   AF-A0A954Z517-F1
#
_cell.length_a   1.000
_cell.length_b   1.000
_cell.length_c   1.000
_cell.angle_alpha   90.00
_cell.angle_beta   90.00
_cell.angle_gamma   90.00
#
_symmetry.space_group_name_H-M   'P 1'
#
loop_
_entity.id
_entity.type
_entity.pdbx_description
1 polymer ?
#
loop_
_entity_poly.entity_id
_entity_poly.type
_entity_poly.pdbx_seq_one_letter_code
_entity_poly.pdbx_strand_id
1 'polypeptide(L)'
;MAGYPKRQSDPRRTQSKQSGRNLKRQGANRKRQLRLESLEGRYLLSSVPVLVDDVNPLSESAFFSTNLRESVSIGPFTYFTANDGAHGIELWRTDGTSAGTQIVKDIDDSTLTSQPLGTESPASSGVSQLTNVNGTLYFRARDASGKPVLYRSGGDAASTAIVTGVPSDLSGFDGMTAIGDKLFYTASKAGISGRRLWVTDSSGTRNLTDLNSEQGVIAPGYTDRLHIVNGKLIFMGATGAGGYELWSSDGTTSNTFQLTNINSTQSFIHTSSSFREQIVVNSASEGDLLYFQGRGENEPISLWVTNGTAAGTLRLTTTPAVALAEINGALYFRTGTSTEGFEAWKTDGTPGGTAIVADLAPGSDSSFAAAVGSAGSTVLLSGILGGNQSFWLYDGATAAPVTLPEAAGSFASSSGNLYFAANDPTLGRELFKIDAAGNVTLAMDLNPGDRGSSPRDIVEINGKLLFRANSDEVGDGLWSSEGDLATTSLVYDVNQNTRFSTFENPVELNGKVYFYEQEARGLLATDGTASGTYKVAEILGGSPNITRVGEELFYTSSDASGQRSLYKFDGATDSLVTNEVEPSALVQFEGKLYFTGRARDGSNDVDLWVSDGAAAGTMKVPFNSGPGSSPRFLGDIN
;
A
#
# COMPACT_ATOMS: atom_id res chain seq x y z
N MET A 1 -84.21 5.48 9.85
CA MET A 1 -84.33 5.40 11.33
C MET A 1 -83.26 6.28 11.97
N ALA A 2 -83.45 6.71 13.22
CA ALA A 2 -82.61 7.64 14.00
C ALA A 2 -81.10 7.30 14.03
N GLY A 3 -80.17 8.22 14.36
CA GLY A 3 -80.32 9.65 14.72
C GLY A 3 -78.98 10.33 15.08
N TYR A 4 -78.98 11.66 15.09
CA TYR A 4 -77.90 12.60 15.51
C TYR A 4 -78.23 13.16 16.94
N PRO A 5 -77.46 14.05 17.62
CA PRO A 5 -76.07 14.56 17.45
C PRO A 5 -75.24 14.84 18.76
N LYS A 6 -74.10 15.55 18.61
CA LYS A 6 -73.62 16.74 19.41
C LYS A 6 -72.57 16.64 20.56
N ARG A 7 -71.57 17.52 20.39
CA ARG A 7 -70.66 18.25 21.31
C ARG A 7 -71.15 18.56 22.74
N GLN A 8 -70.23 18.58 23.73
CA GLN A 8 -69.81 19.73 24.61
C GLN A 8 -68.93 19.23 25.81
N SER A 9 -67.69 19.70 26.03
CA SER A 9 -67.19 20.87 26.80
C SER A 9 -66.91 20.67 28.32
N ASP A 10 -65.62 20.79 28.69
CA ASP A 10 -64.95 21.25 29.95
C ASP A 10 -65.79 21.52 31.25
N PRO A 11 -65.26 21.15 32.44
CA PRO A 11 -64.94 22.23 33.41
C PRO A 11 -63.71 22.01 34.35
N ARG A 12 -62.79 22.98 34.32
CA ARG A 12 -62.15 23.74 35.44
C ARG A 12 -62.09 23.17 36.88
N ARG A 13 -60.91 23.23 37.50
CA ARG A 13 -60.60 23.81 38.86
C ARG A 13 -59.06 23.84 39.08
N THR A 14 -58.34 24.97 39.06
CA THR A 14 -58.17 26.08 40.05
C THR A 14 -57.32 25.79 41.30
N GLN A 15 -56.28 26.65 41.49
CA GLN A 15 -55.68 27.12 42.77
C GLN A 15 -54.84 26.13 43.62
N SER A 16 -53.86 26.55 44.43
CA SER A 16 -53.08 27.82 44.53
C SER A 16 -51.96 27.72 45.61
N LYS A 17 -51.09 28.75 45.67
CA LYS A 17 -50.08 29.14 46.70
C LYS A 17 -48.64 28.74 46.38
N GLN A 18 -47.70 29.66 46.15
CA GLN A 18 -47.25 30.89 46.87
C GLN A 18 -46.13 30.62 47.90
N SER A 19 -44.90 30.97 47.51
CA SER A 19 -43.86 31.62 48.33
C SER A 19 -42.63 31.85 47.43
N GLY A 20 -42.02 33.02 47.25
CA GLY A 20 -42.29 34.34 47.81
C GLY A 20 -41.03 34.96 48.43
N ARG A 21 -40.54 36.09 47.86
CA ARG A 21 -39.45 36.97 48.38
C ARG A 21 -38.02 36.40 48.24
N ASN A 22 -36.95 37.19 48.05
CA ASN A 22 -36.77 38.65 48.05
C ASN A 22 -35.72 39.10 47.01
N LEU A 23 -36.00 40.17 46.26
CA LEU A 23 -34.97 40.97 45.59
C LEU A 23 -34.35 41.95 46.60
N LYS A 24 -33.06 41.80 46.92
CA LYS A 24 -32.27 42.85 47.58
C LYS A 24 -31.25 43.41 46.60
N ARG A 25 -31.48 44.65 46.14
CA ARG A 25 -30.41 45.49 45.58
C ARG A 25 -29.44 45.83 46.71
N GLN A 26 -28.19 45.41 46.61
CA GLN A 26 -27.07 46.05 47.29
C GLN A 26 -26.04 46.44 46.22
N GLY A 27 -25.86 47.75 46.03
CA GLY A 27 -24.72 48.26 45.27
C GLY A 27 -23.46 48.08 46.10
N ALA A 28 -22.53 47.26 45.63
CA ALA A 28 -21.21 47.12 46.21
C ALA A 28 -20.16 47.50 45.17
N ASN A 29 -19.58 48.70 45.34
CA ASN A 29 -18.53 49.23 44.49
C ASN A 29 -17.24 48.41 44.73
N ARG A 30 -17.04 47.32 43.98
CA ARG A 30 -15.80 46.53 44.02
C ARG A 30 -14.95 46.87 42.81
N LYS A 31 -13.88 47.64 43.04
CA LYS A 31 -12.76 47.78 42.11
C LYS A 31 -12.32 46.37 41.67
N ARG A 32 -12.43 46.07 40.37
CA ARG A 32 -11.77 44.87 39.81
C ARG A 32 -10.26 45.12 39.85
N GLN A 33 -9.57 44.56 40.85
CA GLN A 33 -8.14 44.37 40.75
C GLN A 33 -7.88 43.43 39.57
N LEU A 34 -7.09 43.89 38.60
CA LEU A 34 -6.49 43.02 37.60
C LEU A 34 -5.62 42.00 38.34
N ARG A 35 -6.07 40.74 38.40
CA ARG A 35 -5.15 39.62 38.53
C ARG A 35 -4.69 39.29 37.12
N LEU A 36 -3.37 39.33 36.88
CA LEU A 36 -2.82 38.48 35.84
C LEU A 36 -3.10 37.05 36.27
N GLU A 37 -3.86 36.33 35.46
CA GLU A 37 -3.76 34.88 35.47
C GLU A 37 -2.40 34.52 34.86
N SER A 38 -1.71 33.54 35.43
CA SER A 38 -0.51 33.02 34.78
C SER A 38 -0.97 32.39 33.47
N LEU A 39 -0.47 32.90 32.35
CA LEU A 39 -0.63 32.22 31.07
C LEU A 39 -0.01 30.83 31.20
N GLU A 40 -0.86 29.80 31.19
CA GLU A 40 -0.40 28.47 30.80
C GLU A 40 0.20 28.59 29.40
N GLY A 41 1.39 28.01 29.21
CA GLY A 41 2.10 28.08 27.95
C GLY A 41 1.29 27.41 26.85
N ARG A 42 0.63 28.22 26.01
CA ARG A 42 0.00 27.72 24.79
C ARG A 42 1.11 27.44 23.79
N TYR A 43 1.53 26.19 23.71
CA TYR A 43 2.40 25.72 22.64
C TYR A 43 1.67 25.93 21.30
N LEU A 44 2.22 26.82 20.47
CA LEU A 44 1.89 26.92 19.05
C LEU A 44 2.53 25.73 18.33
N LEU A 45 1.77 25.05 17.48
CA LEU A 45 2.28 24.06 16.53
C LEU A 45 2.50 24.76 15.17
N SER A 46 3.65 24.77 14.49
CA SER A 46 5.01 24.29 14.78
C SER A 46 5.19 22.85 15.30
N SER A 47 5.40 21.81 14.49
CA SER A 47 5.57 21.70 13.03
C SER A 47 6.73 22.46 12.36
N VAL A 48 7.63 23.11 13.10
CA VAL A 48 9.03 23.18 12.65
C VAL A 48 9.65 21.87 13.10
N PRO A 49 10.24 21.04 12.22
CA PRO A 49 10.94 19.87 12.67
C PRO A 49 12.16 20.38 13.41
N VAL A 50 12.17 20.11 14.70
CA VAL A 50 13.34 20.30 15.52
C VAL A 50 14.18 19.06 15.33
N LEU A 51 15.50 19.20 15.27
CA LEU A 51 16.34 18.04 15.50
C LEU A 51 16.00 17.47 16.85
N VAL A 52 15.45 16.26 16.82
CA VAL A 52 15.10 15.61 18.05
C VAL A 52 16.38 15.21 18.78
N ASP A 53 17.28 14.46 18.14
CA ASP A 53 18.66 14.35 18.60
C ASP A 53 19.62 14.06 17.44
N ASP A 54 20.86 14.59 17.50
CA ASP A 54 21.91 14.12 16.59
C ASP A 54 22.48 12.85 17.17
N VAL A 55 21.92 11.72 16.72
CA VAL A 55 22.34 10.42 17.20
C VAL A 55 23.80 10.16 16.84
N ASN A 56 24.37 10.69 15.74
CA ASN A 56 25.75 10.35 15.29
C ASN A 56 26.72 11.55 15.28
N PRO A 57 27.17 12.03 16.45
CA PRO A 57 28.01 13.24 16.54
C PRO A 57 29.48 13.05 16.11
N LEU A 58 29.94 11.82 15.81
CA LEU A 58 31.34 11.54 15.49
C LEU A 58 31.63 11.65 13.99
N SER A 59 32.03 12.85 13.56
CA SER A 59 32.22 13.24 12.15
C SER A 59 33.38 12.58 11.36
N GLU A 60 33.97 11.47 11.82
CA GLU A 60 35.20 10.90 11.24
C GLU A 60 35.05 9.58 10.47
N SER A 61 33.84 9.05 10.27
CA SER A 61 33.67 7.77 9.53
C SER A 61 32.51 7.73 8.53
N ALA A 62 32.83 8.07 7.28
CA ALA A 62 31.98 7.91 6.10
C ALA A 62 31.68 6.43 5.70
N PHE A 63 31.78 5.49 6.65
CA PHE A 63 31.69 4.04 6.44
C PHE A 63 30.51 3.37 7.14
N PHE A 64 29.86 4.05 8.11
CA PHE A 64 28.75 3.49 8.88
C PHE A 64 27.43 4.18 8.54
N SER A 65 26.90 3.87 7.35
CA SER A 65 25.56 4.35 6.97
C SER A 65 24.49 3.88 7.98
N THR A 66 23.90 4.84 8.69
CA THR A 66 22.64 4.66 9.44
C THR A 66 21.50 4.47 8.46
N ASN A 67 21.44 3.29 7.85
CA ASN A 67 20.28 2.88 7.08
C ASN A 67 19.13 2.70 8.07
N LEU A 68 18.23 3.68 8.16
CA LEU A 68 16.87 3.46 8.65
C LEU A 68 16.19 2.46 7.70
N ARG A 69 16.41 1.16 7.96
CA ARG A 69 15.84 0.07 7.16
C ARG A 69 14.44 -0.30 7.64
N GLU A 70 14.19 -0.10 8.93
CA GLU A 70 13.00 -0.54 9.64
C GLU A 70 12.70 0.48 10.74
N SER A 71 11.42 0.84 10.88
CA SER A 71 10.91 1.61 12.01
C SER A 71 9.50 1.15 12.32
N VAL A 72 9.07 1.30 13.58
CA VAL A 72 7.70 0.94 13.99
C VAL A 72 7.22 1.87 15.10
N SER A 73 5.98 2.33 15.02
CA SER A 73 5.37 3.17 16.06
C SER A 73 4.42 2.40 16.95
N ILE A 74 4.50 2.72 18.24
CA ILE A 74 3.79 2.05 19.31
C ILE A 74 3.38 3.08 20.36
N GLY A 75 2.09 3.46 20.35
CA GLY A 75 1.60 4.54 21.20
C GLY A 75 2.27 5.88 20.84
N PRO A 76 2.82 6.64 21.80
CA PRO A 76 3.44 7.93 21.53
C PRO A 76 4.91 7.83 21.07
N PHE A 77 5.45 6.62 20.86
CA PHE A 77 6.86 6.42 20.53
C PHE A 77 7.05 5.75 19.17
N THR A 78 8.00 6.26 18.39
CA THR A 78 8.58 5.54 17.24
C THR A 78 9.89 4.88 17.64
N TYR A 79 10.08 3.64 17.21
CA TYR A 79 11.27 2.83 17.43
C TYR A 79 12.02 2.62 16.12
N PHE A 80 13.34 2.74 16.17
CA PHE A 80 14.23 2.68 15.01
C PHE A 80 15.64 2.24 15.41
N THR A 81 16.51 1.98 14.44
CA THR A 81 17.92 1.67 14.67
C THR A 81 18.83 2.81 14.24
N ALA A 82 19.82 3.13 15.07
CA ALA A 82 20.77 4.20 14.81
C ALA A 82 22.10 3.93 15.52
N ASN A 83 23.17 4.59 15.05
CA ASN A 83 24.53 4.45 15.54
C ASN A 83 25.05 5.80 16.02
N ASP A 84 25.58 5.87 17.24
CA ASP A 84 26.14 7.08 17.83
C ASP A 84 27.67 7.14 17.84
N GLY A 85 28.32 6.11 17.30
CA GLY A 85 29.77 5.98 17.28
C GLY A 85 30.39 5.64 18.64
N ALA A 86 29.62 5.61 19.73
CA ALA A 86 30.05 5.20 21.06
C ALA A 86 29.60 3.77 21.38
N HIS A 87 28.34 3.42 21.08
CA HIS A 87 27.68 2.15 21.39
C HIS A 87 27.37 1.30 20.15
N GLY A 88 27.67 1.80 18.93
CA GLY A 88 27.36 1.08 17.68
C GLY A 88 25.89 1.21 17.25
N ILE A 89 25.43 0.38 16.30
CA ILE A 89 24.01 0.38 15.88
C ILE A 89 23.17 -0.33 16.95
N GLU A 90 22.35 0.46 17.65
CA GLU A 90 21.53 0.06 18.79
C GLU A 90 20.04 0.37 18.56
N LEU A 91 19.17 0.01 19.53
CA LEU A 91 17.74 0.34 19.50
C LEU A 91 17.51 1.73 20.10
N TRP A 92 16.88 2.61 19.33
CA TRP A 92 16.49 3.95 19.74
C TRP A 92 14.97 4.09 19.75
N ARG A 93 14.49 5.00 20.60
CA ARG A 93 13.11 5.51 20.56
C ARG A 93 13.11 7.01 20.44
N THR A 94 12.00 7.56 19.97
CA THR A 94 11.69 8.99 20.05
C THR A 94 10.20 9.20 20.35
N ASP A 95 9.87 10.23 21.12
CA ASP A 95 8.51 10.79 21.26
C ASP A 95 8.37 12.13 20.51
N GLY A 96 9.32 12.44 19.62
CA GLY A 96 9.43 13.75 18.96
C GLY A 96 10.13 14.82 19.81
N THR A 97 10.60 14.50 21.03
CA THR A 97 11.39 15.43 21.87
C THR A 97 12.82 14.95 22.11
N SER A 98 13.76 15.90 22.25
CA SER A 98 15.18 15.60 22.48
C SER A 98 15.41 14.81 23.77
N ALA A 99 14.70 15.14 24.85
CA ALA A 99 14.77 14.40 26.10
C ALA A 99 14.12 12.99 26.02
N GLY A 100 13.16 12.79 25.11
CA GLY A 100 12.56 11.48 24.85
C GLY A 100 13.33 10.64 23.84
N THR A 101 14.17 11.27 23.00
CA THR A 101 15.05 10.60 22.05
C THR A 101 16.28 10.09 22.77
N GLN A 102 16.38 8.78 22.85
CA GLN A 102 17.41 8.11 23.62
C GLN A 102 17.57 6.69 23.11
N ILE A 103 18.77 6.16 23.31
CA ILE A 103 18.99 4.72 23.28
C ILE A 103 18.02 4.07 24.27
N VAL A 104 17.21 3.12 23.79
CA VAL A 104 16.25 2.39 24.63
C VAL A 104 17.00 1.59 25.68
N LYS A 105 18.11 1.00 25.27
CA LYS A 105 19.07 0.26 26.08
C LYS A 105 20.32 0.04 25.25
N ASP A 106 21.50 0.23 25.83
CA ASP A 106 22.72 -0.36 25.30
C ASP A 106 22.65 -1.88 25.51
N ILE A 107 22.56 -2.61 24.40
CA ILE A 107 22.32 -4.05 24.39
C ILE A 107 23.65 -4.83 24.29
N ASP A 108 24.69 -4.22 23.71
CA ASP A 108 26.01 -4.82 23.51
C ASP A 108 27.08 -4.08 24.34
N ASP A 109 26.90 -4.09 25.67
CA ASP A 109 27.88 -3.68 26.71
C ASP A 109 29.10 -4.64 26.75
N SER A 110 29.52 -5.17 25.59
CA SER A 110 30.79 -5.87 25.46
C SER A 110 31.91 -4.84 25.45
N THR A 111 32.49 -4.63 26.64
CA THR A 111 33.62 -3.71 26.84
C THR A 111 34.86 -4.18 26.07
N LEU A 112 34.93 -3.92 24.77
CA LEU A 112 36.14 -3.91 23.95
C LEU A 112 37.00 -2.68 24.29
N THR A 113 37.19 -2.45 25.58
CA THR A 113 38.14 -1.49 26.11
C THR A 113 39.55 -1.86 25.63
N SER A 114 40.26 -0.88 25.07
CA SER A 114 41.67 -0.92 24.66
C SER A 114 42.03 -1.57 23.31
N GLN A 115 41.31 -1.23 22.24
CA GLN A 115 41.97 -1.04 20.94
C GLN A 115 42.07 0.46 20.61
N PRO A 116 43.23 0.98 20.14
CA PRO A 116 43.30 2.34 19.62
C PRO A 116 42.35 2.51 18.44
N LEU A 117 41.69 3.67 18.32
CA LEU A 117 40.79 3.98 17.20
C LEU A 117 41.53 3.81 15.86
N GLY A 118 41.26 2.68 15.21
CA GLY A 118 42.13 2.12 14.19
C GLY A 118 41.55 0.86 13.57
N THR A 119 40.68 1.06 12.57
CA THR A 119 40.21 0.07 11.59
C THR A 119 39.21 -1.02 11.98
N GLU A 120 38.84 -1.22 13.25
CA GLU A 120 37.72 -2.13 13.60
C GLU A 120 36.55 -1.40 14.28
N SER A 121 35.33 -1.82 13.90
CA SER A 121 34.06 -1.22 14.33
C SER A 121 33.85 -1.34 15.84
N PRO A 122 33.20 -0.37 16.51
CA PRO A 122 32.53 -0.69 17.77
C PRO A 122 31.58 -1.88 17.54
N ALA A 123 31.41 -2.71 18.57
CA ALA A 123 30.43 -3.78 18.53
C ALA A 123 29.03 -3.20 18.28
N SER A 124 28.13 -4.02 17.75
CA SER A 124 26.76 -3.60 17.51
C SER A 124 25.86 -4.77 17.81
N SER A 125 24.85 -4.50 18.63
CA SER A 125 23.83 -5.49 18.96
C SER A 125 23.05 -5.97 17.72
N GLY A 126 23.13 -5.26 16.59
CA GLY A 126 22.56 -5.71 15.31
C GLY A 126 21.04 -5.81 15.36
N VAL A 127 20.41 -4.81 15.99
CA VAL A 127 18.95 -4.70 16.14
C VAL A 127 18.26 -4.82 14.77
N SER A 128 17.24 -5.66 14.70
CA SER A 128 16.42 -5.86 13.50
C SER A 128 15.06 -6.49 13.81
N GLN A 129 14.18 -6.48 12.82
CA GLN A 129 12.82 -7.01 12.81
C GLN A 129 11.92 -6.38 13.87
N LEU A 130 11.92 -5.03 13.89
CA LEU A 130 11.10 -4.24 14.79
C LEU A 130 9.60 -4.55 14.58
N THR A 131 8.99 -5.24 15.54
CA THR A 131 7.62 -5.76 15.42
C THR A 131 6.76 -5.30 16.59
N ASN A 132 5.70 -4.54 16.33
CA ASN A 132 4.69 -4.19 17.32
C ASN A 132 3.73 -5.36 17.54
N VAL A 133 3.63 -5.84 18.78
CA VAL A 133 2.62 -6.83 19.19
C VAL A 133 1.81 -6.24 20.33
N ASN A 134 0.60 -5.78 20.00
CA ASN A 134 -0.37 -5.23 20.94
C ASN A 134 0.22 -4.21 21.95
N GLY A 135 1.02 -3.25 21.46
CA GLY A 135 1.60 -2.21 22.30
C GLY A 135 2.96 -2.55 22.91
N THR A 136 3.52 -3.73 22.64
CA THR A 136 4.88 -4.13 23.07
C THR A 136 5.80 -4.25 21.85
N LEU A 137 6.98 -3.65 21.91
CA LEU A 137 8.00 -3.86 20.87
C LEU A 137 8.67 -5.23 21.09
N TYR A 138 8.75 -6.02 20.04
CA TYR A 138 9.65 -7.16 19.94
C TYR A 138 10.67 -6.93 18.84
N PHE A 139 11.91 -7.38 19.06
CA PHE A 139 13.00 -7.26 18.11
C PHE A 139 14.09 -8.29 18.38
N ARG A 140 14.92 -8.56 17.37
CA ARG A 140 16.15 -9.35 17.51
C ARG A 140 17.32 -8.43 17.79
N ALA A 141 18.22 -8.83 18.69
CA ALA A 141 19.53 -8.21 18.90
C ALA A 141 20.53 -9.23 19.47
N ARG A 142 21.81 -8.89 19.64
CA ARG A 142 22.82 -9.75 20.28
C ARG A 142 22.81 -9.57 21.79
N ASP A 143 23.21 -10.59 22.55
CA ASP A 143 23.58 -10.44 23.96
C ASP A 143 25.08 -10.12 24.09
N ALA A 144 25.56 -9.85 25.31
CA ALA A 144 26.96 -9.56 25.61
C ALA A 144 27.96 -10.69 25.29
N SER A 145 27.50 -11.84 24.78
CA SER A 145 28.37 -12.90 24.20
C SER A 145 28.43 -12.83 22.66
N GLY A 146 27.82 -11.80 22.06
CA GLY A 146 27.65 -11.63 20.61
C GLY A 146 26.54 -12.51 20.01
N LYS A 147 25.76 -13.24 20.83
CA LYS A 147 24.79 -14.24 20.37
C LYS A 147 23.43 -13.58 20.08
N PRO A 148 22.82 -13.78 18.89
CA PRO A 148 21.46 -13.30 18.62
C PRO A 148 20.41 -13.92 19.56
N VAL A 149 19.60 -13.07 20.19
CA VAL A 149 18.50 -13.39 21.10
C VAL A 149 17.27 -12.53 20.78
N LEU A 150 16.11 -12.94 21.28
CA LEU A 150 14.86 -12.20 21.16
C LEU A 150 14.69 -11.27 22.37
N TYR A 151 14.49 -9.98 22.11
CA TYR A 151 14.17 -8.97 23.11
C TYR A 151 12.71 -8.54 23.01
N ARG A 152 12.20 -8.04 24.14
CA ARG A 152 11.01 -7.20 24.20
C ARG A 152 11.35 -5.86 24.87
N SER A 153 10.61 -4.81 24.54
CA SER A 153 10.72 -3.51 25.20
C SER A 153 9.34 -2.87 25.38
N GLY A 154 9.13 -2.23 26.54
CA GLY A 154 8.07 -1.25 26.76
C GLY A 154 8.52 0.19 26.47
N GLY A 155 9.78 0.37 26.07
CA GLY A 155 10.37 1.64 25.64
C GLY A 155 11.65 2.06 26.36
N ASP A 156 12.00 1.45 27.49
CA ASP A 156 13.11 1.90 28.35
C ASP A 156 14.02 0.75 28.80
N ALA A 157 15.19 1.07 29.36
CA ALA A 157 16.20 0.08 29.72
C ALA A 157 15.74 -0.93 30.80
N ALA A 158 14.74 -0.55 31.62
CA ALA A 158 14.18 -1.39 32.68
C ALA A 158 13.15 -2.39 32.15
N SER A 159 12.33 -1.98 31.17
CA SER A 159 11.38 -2.84 30.45
C SER A 159 12.04 -3.63 29.31
N THR A 160 13.22 -3.19 28.84
CA THR A 160 13.97 -3.84 27.77
C THR A 160 14.77 -5.03 28.30
N ALA A 161 14.23 -6.21 28.04
CA ALA A 161 14.77 -7.47 28.52
C ALA A 161 14.73 -8.54 27.42
N ILE A 162 15.67 -9.48 27.50
CA ILE A 162 15.58 -10.74 26.77
C ILE A 162 14.26 -11.40 27.15
N VAL A 163 13.52 -11.92 26.17
CA VAL A 163 12.24 -12.58 26.41
C VAL A 163 12.47 -13.81 27.28
N THR A 164 11.93 -13.77 28.50
CA THR A 164 12.05 -14.85 29.49
C THR A 164 11.31 -16.09 29.02
N GLY A 165 11.96 -17.26 29.11
CA GLY A 165 11.40 -18.54 28.68
C GLY A 165 11.78 -18.94 27.25
N VAL A 166 12.45 -18.07 26.49
CA VAL A 166 13.15 -18.47 25.26
C VAL A 166 14.30 -19.43 25.63
N PRO A 167 14.37 -20.65 25.05
CA PRO A 167 15.45 -21.58 25.36
C PRO A 167 16.83 -21.00 25.01
N SER A 168 17.79 -21.16 25.92
CA SER A 168 19.14 -20.57 25.82
C SER A 168 19.98 -21.11 24.68
N ASP A 169 19.54 -22.18 24.03
CA ASP A 169 20.15 -22.82 22.86
C ASP A 169 19.53 -22.40 21.52
N LEU A 170 18.54 -21.49 21.51
CA LEU A 170 18.02 -20.90 20.26
C LEU A 170 18.94 -19.81 19.71
N SER A 171 18.96 -19.66 18.38
CA SER A 171 19.68 -18.60 17.67
C SER A 171 19.04 -18.26 16.33
N GLY A 172 19.38 -17.07 15.81
CA GLY A 172 18.91 -16.56 14.51
C GLY A 172 17.39 -16.45 14.46
N PHE A 173 16.84 -15.36 14.98
CA PHE A 173 15.40 -15.09 14.97
C PHE A 173 15.08 -14.36 13.65
N ASP A 174 14.17 -14.91 12.83
CA ASP A 174 13.79 -14.33 11.53
C ASP A 174 12.31 -14.50 11.22
N GLY A 175 11.73 -13.57 10.45
CA GLY A 175 10.31 -13.63 10.05
C GLY A 175 9.37 -13.31 11.20
N MET A 176 9.62 -12.20 11.91
CA MET A 176 8.78 -11.76 13.02
C MET A 176 7.45 -11.22 12.48
N THR A 177 6.34 -11.85 12.87
CA THR A 177 4.98 -11.52 12.39
C THR A 177 4.03 -11.41 13.58
N ALA A 178 3.34 -10.27 13.69
CA ALA A 178 2.33 -10.02 14.70
C ALA A 178 0.95 -10.55 14.23
N ILE A 179 0.27 -11.33 15.07
CA ILE A 179 -1.14 -11.70 14.87
C ILE A 179 -1.86 -11.59 16.20
N GLY A 180 -2.66 -10.54 16.37
CA GLY A 180 -3.31 -10.23 17.65
C GLY A 180 -2.29 -9.93 18.76
N ASP A 181 -2.35 -10.70 19.85
CA ASP A 181 -1.43 -10.62 21.00
C ASP A 181 -0.19 -11.51 20.88
N LYS A 182 0.03 -12.15 19.71
CA LYS A 182 1.07 -13.15 19.50
C LYS A 182 2.16 -12.68 18.55
N LEU A 183 3.41 -12.91 18.94
CA LEU A 183 4.57 -12.83 18.07
C LEU A 183 4.91 -14.22 17.51
N PHE A 184 4.76 -14.41 16.20
CA PHE A 184 5.31 -15.56 15.49
C PHE A 184 6.70 -15.24 14.96
N TYR A 185 7.60 -16.22 14.96
CA TYR A 185 8.94 -16.11 14.38
C TYR A 185 9.57 -17.47 14.15
N THR A 186 10.57 -17.50 13.28
CA THR A 186 11.40 -18.69 13.02
C THR A 186 12.69 -18.60 13.83
N ALA A 187 13.17 -19.73 14.37
CA ALA A 187 14.48 -19.80 15.04
C ALA A 187 15.15 -21.18 14.89
N SER A 188 16.48 -21.19 14.87
CA SER A 188 17.31 -22.39 14.90
C SER A 188 17.57 -22.83 16.35
N LYS A 189 17.81 -24.12 16.61
CA LYS A 189 18.15 -24.66 17.94
C LYS A 189 19.46 -25.43 17.89
N ALA A 190 20.37 -25.23 18.85
CA ALA A 190 21.66 -25.91 18.87
C ALA A 190 21.50 -27.44 18.88
N GLY A 191 22.28 -28.14 18.06
CA GLY A 191 22.19 -29.59 17.89
C GLY A 191 21.02 -30.08 17.04
N ILE A 192 20.16 -29.18 16.52
CA ILE A 192 19.02 -29.54 15.65
C ILE A 192 19.18 -28.84 14.29
N SER A 193 18.97 -29.58 13.21
CA SER A 193 19.05 -29.07 11.83
C SER A 193 17.84 -28.20 11.48
N GLY A 194 18.10 -27.10 10.76
CA GLY A 194 17.08 -26.21 10.21
C GLY A 194 16.37 -25.31 11.23
N ARG A 195 15.43 -24.51 10.74
CA ARG A 195 14.66 -23.54 11.53
C ARG A 195 13.35 -24.15 11.98
N ARG A 196 12.75 -23.67 13.07
CA ARG A 196 11.45 -24.11 13.58
C ARG A 196 10.56 -22.90 13.85
N LEU A 197 9.24 -23.10 13.82
CA LEU A 197 8.28 -22.04 14.16
C LEU A 197 8.13 -21.93 15.68
N TRP A 198 8.20 -20.71 16.20
CA TRP A 198 7.98 -20.40 17.61
C TRP A 198 6.92 -19.31 17.71
N VAL A 199 6.26 -19.27 18.87
CA VAL A 199 5.41 -18.15 19.27
C VAL A 199 5.79 -17.70 20.67
N THR A 200 5.69 -16.39 20.88
CA THR A 200 5.71 -15.76 22.19
C THR A 200 4.44 -14.94 22.36
N ASP A 201 3.75 -15.16 23.47
CA ASP A 201 2.56 -14.41 23.89
C ASP A 201 2.50 -14.36 25.44
N SER A 202 1.34 -13.98 25.98
CA SER A 202 1.08 -13.93 27.43
C SER A 202 1.26 -15.27 28.18
N SER A 203 1.20 -16.41 27.48
CA SER A 203 1.44 -17.75 28.04
C SER A 203 2.92 -18.19 27.96
N GLY A 204 3.79 -17.35 27.40
CA GLY A 204 5.23 -17.59 27.28
C GLY A 204 5.66 -18.25 25.97
N THR A 205 6.97 -18.28 25.76
CA THR A 205 7.59 -18.83 24.55
C THR A 205 7.41 -20.34 24.43
N ARG A 206 6.98 -20.80 23.26
CA ARG A 206 6.86 -22.24 22.94
C ARG A 206 7.19 -22.54 21.49
N ASN A 207 7.74 -23.72 21.24
CA ASN A 207 7.87 -24.24 19.89
C ASN A 207 6.49 -24.71 19.41
N LEU A 208 6.17 -24.46 18.14
CA LEU A 208 4.89 -24.82 17.54
C LEU A 208 4.97 -26.06 16.66
N THR A 209 6.18 -26.41 16.24
CA THR A 209 6.51 -27.61 15.46
C THR A 209 7.08 -28.70 16.39
N ASP A 210 7.49 -29.84 15.85
CA ASP A 210 8.24 -30.83 16.65
C ASP A 210 9.75 -30.58 16.53
N LEU A 211 10.43 -30.60 17.68
CA LEU A 211 11.88 -30.46 17.76
C LEU A 211 12.60 -31.77 17.46
N ASN A 212 11.97 -32.91 17.72
CA ASN A 212 12.59 -34.24 17.60
C ASN A 212 12.39 -34.85 16.21
N SER A 213 11.63 -34.20 15.33
CA SER A 213 11.46 -34.60 13.94
C SER A 213 11.86 -33.48 12.99
N GLU A 214 12.03 -33.85 11.72
CA GLU A 214 12.17 -32.92 10.60
C GLU A 214 10.81 -32.43 10.09
N GLN A 215 9.73 -32.61 10.86
CA GLN A 215 8.39 -32.13 10.52
C GLN A 215 8.21 -30.68 11.02
N GLY A 216 7.73 -29.79 10.14
CA GLY A 216 7.62 -28.36 10.40
C GLY A 216 8.95 -27.57 10.34
N VAL A 217 10.04 -28.16 9.82
CA VAL A 217 11.30 -27.40 9.61
C VAL A 217 11.06 -26.32 8.56
N ILE A 218 11.41 -25.06 8.84
CA ILE A 218 11.33 -23.98 7.86
C ILE A 218 12.67 -23.86 7.13
N ALA A 219 12.66 -23.85 5.80
CA ALA A 219 13.87 -23.81 5.00
C ALA A 219 14.53 -22.41 5.04
N PRO A 220 15.87 -22.32 4.91
CA PRO A 220 16.54 -21.05 4.62
C PRO A 220 15.97 -20.43 3.34
N GLY A 221 15.61 -19.13 3.37
CA GLY A 221 15.02 -18.42 2.22
C GLY A 221 13.50 -18.55 2.06
N TYR A 222 12.78 -19.00 3.10
CA TYR A 222 11.31 -18.93 3.19
C TYR A 222 10.84 -18.16 4.44
N THR A 223 11.76 -17.53 5.17
CA THR A 223 11.49 -16.80 6.42
C THR A 223 10.77 -15.46 6.20
N ASP A 224 10.79 -14.99 4.96
CA ASP A 224 10.10 -13.82 4.39
C ASP A 224 8.70 -14.16 3.85
N ARG A 225 8.35 -15.46 3.74
CA ARG A 225 7.11 -15.96 3.10
C ARG A 225 6.10 -16.41 4.14
N LEU A 226 5.76 -15.48 5.03
CA LEU A 226 4.77 -15.64 6.09
C LEU A 226 3.53 -14.84 5.72
N HIS A 227 2.40 -15.53 5.55
CA HIS A 227 1.14 -14.92 5.12
C HIS A 227 0.12 -14.99 6.25
N ILE A 228 -0.62 -13.89 6.46
CA ILE A 228 -1.77 -13.87 7.35
C ILE A 228 -3.00 -14.19 6.51
N VAL A 229 -3.71 -15.25 6.87
CA VAL A 229 -4.95 -15.67 6.20
C VAL A 229 -5.98 -15.98 7.28
N ASN A 230 -7.10 -15.25 7.29
CA ASN A 230 -8.19 -15.44 8.27
C ASN A 230 -7.70 -15.47 9.74
N GLY A 231 -6.75 -14.59 10.09
CA GLY A 231 -6.18 -14.49 11.44
C GLY A 231 -5.25 -15.63 11.85
N LYS A 232 -4.74 -16.43 10.91
CA LYS A 232 -3.73 -17.48 11.14
C LYS A 232 -2.46 -17.19 10.36
N LEU A 233 -1.35 -17.72 10.85
CA LEU A 233 -0.08 -17.75 10.13
C LEU A 233 -0.06 -18.92 9.15
N ILE A 234 0.18 -18.63 7.87
CA ILE A 234 0.43 -19.63 6.83
C ILE A 234 1.91 -19.56 6.43
N PHE A 235 2.58 -20.72 6.41
CA PHE A 235 4.03 -20.81 6.24
C PHE A 235 4.48 -22.11 5.57
N MET A 236 5.69 -22.12 5.02
CA MET A 236 6.30 -23.33 4.44
C MET A 236 7.11 -24.13 5.47
N GLY A 237 6.77 -25.40 5.66
CA GLY A 237 7.36 -26.28 6.66
C GLY A 237 7.59 -27.71 6.14
N ALA A 238 8.67 -28.35 6.58
CA ALA A 238 9.06 -29.67 6.10
C ALA A 238 8.11 -30.80 6.54
N THR A 239 8.10 -31.90 5.81
CA THR A 239 7.24 -33.07 6.07
C THR A 239 7.91 -34.18 6.87
N GLY A 240 9.22 -34.07 7.13
CA GLY A 240 10.04 -35.17 7.67
C GLY A 240 10.41 -36.26 6.65
N ALA A 241 9.94 -36.18 5.40
CA ALA A 241 10.23 -37.14 4.32
C ALA A 241 11.08 -36.53 3.17
N GLY A 242 11.66 -35.34 3.36
CA GLY A 242 12.51 -34.67 2.37
C GLY A 242 11.83 -33.59 1.51
N GLY A 243 10.58 -33.23 1.82
CA GLY A 243 9.84 -32.13 1.18
C GLY A 243 9.50 -30.99 2.13
N TYR A 244 9.12 -29.84 1.56
CA TYR A 244 8.46 -28.71 2.24
C TYR A 244 7.05 -28.57 1.70
N GLU A 245 6.09 -28.31 2.58
CA GLU A 245 4.65 -28.25 2.35
C GLU A 245 4.06 -27.01 3.06
N LEU A 246 2.78 -26.72 2.84
CA LEU A 246 2.11 -25.59 3.46
C LEU A 246 1.54 -25.96 4.83
N TRP A 247 1.78 -25.11 5.82
CA TRP A 247 1.35 -25.27 7.22
C TRP A 247 0.53 -24.07 7.67
N SER A 248 -0.31 -24.30 8.69
CA SER A 248 -1.08 -23.26 9.37
C SER A 248 -0.83 -23.31 10.87
N SER A 249 -0.86 -22.15 11.52
CA SER A 249 -0.81 -22.02 12.98
C SER A 249 -1.69 -20.89 13.50
N ASP A 250 -2.41 -21.14 14.59
CA ASP A 250 -3.09 -20.14 15.41
C ASP A 250 -2.27 -19.68 16.63
N GLY A 251 -1.06 -20.22 16.82
CA GLY A 251 -0.22 -20.01 18.01
C GLY A 251 -0.30 -21.12 19.05
N THR A 252 -0.94 -22.26 18.76
CA THR A 252 -0.95 -23.45 19.62
C THR A 252 -0.30 -24.64 18.91
N THR A 253 0.35 -25.53 19.65
CA THR A 253 0.93 -26.78 19.08
C THR A 253 -0.16 -27.70 18.53
N SER A 254 -1.31 -27.78 19.19
CA SER A 254 -2.46 -28.58 18.76
C SER A 254 -3.05 -28.12 17.41
N ASN A 255 -3.01 -26.82 17.13
CA ASN A 255 -3.47 -26.25 15.86
C ASN A 255 -2.30 -25.69 15.04
N THR A 256 -1.09 -26.24 15.20
CA THR A 256 0.01 -26.08 14.24
C THR A 256 0.15 -27.38 13.46
N PHE A 257 -0.35 -27.37 12.24
CA PHE A 257 -0.45 -28.58 11.43
C PHE A 257 -0.18 -28.29 9.96
N GLN A 258 0.30 -29.32 9.28
CA GLN A 258 0.41 -29.37 7.83
C GLN A 258 -1.01 -29.30 7.27
N LEU A 259 -1.28 -28.33 6.39
CA LEU A 259 -2.61 -28.12 5.83
C LEU A 259 -3.04 -29.32 4.98
N THR A 260 -2.22 -29.66 3.99
CA THR A 260 -2.37 -30.86 3.16
C THR A 260 -0.97 -31.37 2.83
N ASN A 261 -0.82 -32.69 2.69
CA ASN A 261 0.41 -33.27 2.15
C ASN A 261 0.26 -33.44 0.65
N ILE A 262 0.85 -32.52 -0.11
CA ILE A 262 0.66 -32.47 -1.54
C ILE A 262 1.70 -33.35 -2.26
N ASN A 263 2.93 -33.42 -1.74
CA ASN A 263 4.00 -34.26 -2.25
C ASN A 263 4.84 -34.88 -1.12
N SER A 264 4.68 -36.19 -0.86
CA SER A 264 5.47 -36.87 0.18
C SER A 264 6.90 -37.21 -0.21
N THR A 265 7.33 -36.94 -1.45
CA THR A 265 8.64 -37.39 -1.99
C THR A 265 9.61 -36.28 -2.39
N GLN A 266 9.14 -35.05 -2.62
CA GLN A 266 9.97 -33.91 -3.04
C GLN A 266 9.46 -32.58 -2.46
N SER A 267 10.29 -31.54 -2.50
CA SER A 267 9.89 -30.19 -2.09
C SER A 267 8.89 -29.56 -3.09
N PHE A 268 7.76 -29.10 -2.57
CA PHE A 268 6.52 -28.84 -3.33
C PHE A 268 6.54 -27.62 -4.29
N ILE A 269 7.33 -26.58 -3.99
CA ILE A 269 7.23 -25.28 -4.69
C ILE A 269 8.44 -25.02 -5.60
N HIS A 270 8.18 -24.99 -6.91
CA HIS A 270 9.02 -24.28 -7.87
C HIS A 270 8.59 -22.79 -7.91
N THR A 271 9.31 -21.90 -7.22
CA THR A 271 9.12 -20.46 -7.46
C THR A 271 9.86 -20.03 -8.72
N SER A 272 9.30 -20.33 -9.88
CA SER A 272 9.65 -19.60 -11.10
C SER A 272 9.15 -18.17 -10.97
N SER A 273 9.98 -17.19 -11.33
CA SER A 273 9.75 -15.74 -11.23
C SER A 273 8.59 -15.18 -12.09
N SER A 274 7.73 -16.06 -12.61
CA SER A 274 6.60 -15.77 -13.49
C SER A 274 5.25 -15.73 -12.78
N PHE A 275 5.08 -16.47 -11.67
CA PHE A 275 3.97 -16.24 -10.76
C PHE A 275 4.41 -15.12 -9.82
N ARG A 276 3.90 -13.90 -10.05
CA ARG A 276 4.08 -12.81 -9.08
C ARG A 276 3.57 -13.29 -7.72
N GLU A 277 4.25 -12.83 -6.67
CA GLU A 277 4.13 -13.28 -5.28
C GLU A 277 2.70 -13.67 -4.87
N GLN A 278 2.60 -14.84 -4.21
CA GLN A 278 1.42 -15.40 -3.52
C GLN A 278 0.26 -14.40 -3.35
N ILE A 279 -0.78 -14.57 -4.18
CA ILE A 279 -1.89 -13.61 -4.24
C ILE A 279 -2.86 -13.91 -3.11
N VAL A 280 -3.06 -12.93 -2.24
CA VAL A 280 -4.16 -12.92 -1.25
C VAL A 280 -5.34 -12.20 -1.87
N VAL A 281 -6.49 -12.87 -1.98
CA VAL A 281 -7.75 -12.31 -2.45
C VAL A 281 -8.75 -12.35 -1.31
N ASN A 282 -9.47 -11.26 -1.08
CA ASN A 282 -10.59 -11.27 -0.14
C ASN A 282 -11.84 -11.82 -0.84
N SER A 283 -12.24 -13.04 -0.46
CA SER A 283 -13.47 -13.69 -0.89
C SER A 283 -14.64 -13.29 0.01
N ALA A 284 -15.76 -12.89 -0.60
CA ALA A 284 -16.97 -12.50 0.12
C ALA A 284 -17.60 -13.63 0.98
N SER A 285 -17.26 -14.89 0.73
CA SER A 285 -17.79 -16.05 1.45
C SER A 285 -16.80 -16.72 2.41
N GLU A 286 -15.50 -16.69 2.10
CA GLU A 286 -14.45 -17.43 2.84
C GLU A 286 -13.45 -16.51 3.58
N GLY A 287 -13.61 -15.18 3.47
CA GLY A 287 -12.61 -14.22 3.94
C GLY A 287 -11.37 -14.26 3.05
N ASP A 288 -10.18 -14.15 3.64
CA ASP A 288 -8.95 -14.14 2.86
C ASP A 288 -8.64 -15.53 2.30
N LEU A 289 -8.32 -15.58 1.00
CA LEU A 289 -7.87 -16.76 0.28
C LEU A 289 -6.45 -16.54 -0.25
N LEU A 290 -5.57 -17.49 0.02
CA LEU A 290 -4.20 -17.49 -0.47
C LEU A 290 -4.06 -18.44 -1.66
N TYR A 291 -3.77 -17.89 -2.84
CA TYR A 291 -3.52 -18.66 -4.06
C TYR A 291 -2.03 -18.88 -4.29
N PHE A 292 -1.64 -20.12 -4.57
CA PHE A 292 -0.24 -20.52 -4.75
C PHE A 292 -0.09 -21.61 -5.82
N GLN A 293 1.12 -21.70 -6.38
CA GLN A 293 1.51 -22.83 -7.22
C GLN A 293 2.18 -23.92 -6.39
N GLY A 294 1.97 -25.17 -6.80
CA GLY A 294 2.91 -26.23 -6.44
C GLY A 294 2.54 -27.59 -7.04
N ARG A 295 3.36 -28.59 -6.73
CA ARG A 295 3.49 -29.83 -7.50
C ARG A 295 3.33 -31.11 -6.65
N GLY A 296 2.29 -31.88 -6.90
CA GLY A 296 2.06 -33.18 -6.26
C GLY A 296 3.02 -34.29 -6.71
N GLU A 297 2.94 -35.44 -6.04
CA GLU A 297 3.77 -36.63 -6.32
C GLU A 297 3.61 -37.15 -7.76
N ASN A 298 4.68 -37.07 -8.55
CA ASN A 298 4.69 -37.43 -9.97
C ASN A 298 3.71 -36.60 -10.82
N GLU A 299 3.20 -35.49 -10.28
CA GLU A 299 2.27 -34.58 -10.94
C GLU A 299 3.01 -33.38 -11.55
N PRO A 300 2.38 -32.61 -12.47
CA PRO A 300 2.87 -31.29 -12.85
C PRO A 300 2.58 -30.23 -11.77
N ILE A 301 3.23 -29.07 -11.88
CA ILE A 301 2.86 -27.87 -11.12
C ILE A 301 1.39 -27.55 -11.42
N SER A 302 0.64 -27.11 -10.40
CA SER A 302 -0.80 -26.84 -10.45
C SER A 302 -1.15 -25.62 -9.60
N LEU A 303 -2.34 -25.04 -9.79
CA LEU A 303 -2.91 -24.02 -8.92
C LEU A 303 -3.54 -24.66 -7.68
N TRP A 304 -3.30 -24.05 -6.54
CA TRP A 304 -3.86 -24.40 -5.25
C TRP A 304 -4.36 -23.13 -4.54
N VAL A 305 -5.23 -23.34 -3.55
CA VAL A 305 -5.73 -22.29 -2.67
C VAL A 305 -5.76 -22.79 -1.22
N THR A 306 -5.67 -21.88 -0.26
CA THR A 306 -6.02 -22.16 1.14
C THR A 306 -6.76 -20.99 1.79
N ASN A 307 -7.77 -21.31 2.60
CA ASN A 307 -8.39 -20.40 3.57
C ASN A 307 -7.74 -20.47 4.98
N GLY A 308 -6.61 -21.20 5.11
CA GLY A 308 -5.94 -21.47 6.38
C GLY A 308 -6.47 -22.68 7.16
N THR A 309 -7.17 -23.61 6.49
CA THR A 309 -7.60 -24.90 7.05
C THR A 309 -7.26 -26.07 6.13
N ALA A 310 -7.07 -27.27 6.68
CA ALA A 310 -6.81 -28.47 5.89
C ALA A 310 -7.92 -28.76 4.86
N ALA A 311 -9.18 -28.70 5.31
CA ALA A 311 -10.35 -28.92 4.45
C ALA A 311 -10.50 -27.85 3.35
N GLY A 312 -10.12 -26.60 3.62
CA GLY A 312 -10.09 -25.52 2.64
C GLY A 312 -8.77 -25.38 1.89
N THR A 313 -7.85 -26.36 1.97
CA THR A 313 -6.61 -26.38 1.19
C THR A 313 -6.77 -27.32 0.00
N LEU A 314 -7.06 -26.74 -1.16
CA LEU A 314 -7.64 -27.46 -2.29
C LEU A 314 -6.80 -27.26 -3.56
N ARG A 315 -6.63 -28.34 -4.32
CA ARG A 315 -6.11 -28.29 -5.68
C ARG A 315 -7.20 -27.78 -6.61
N LEU A 316 -6.89 -26.79 -7.41
CA LEU A 316 -7.83 -26.16 -8.31
C LEU A 316 -7.63 -26.61 -9.77
N THR A 317 -6.38 -26.84 -10.20
CA THR A 317 -6.08 -27.30 -11.56
C THR A 317 -5.23 -28.57 -11.57
N THR A 318 -5.18 -29.27 -12.71
CA THR A 318 -4.24 -30.40 -12.92
C THR A 318 -2.98 -29.99 -13.68
N THR A 319 -2.84 -28.72 -14.05
CA THR A 319 -1.75 -28.17 -14.88
C THR A 319 -1.35 -26.75 -14.44
N PRO A 320 -0.18 -26.23 -14.86
CA PRO A 320 0.34 -24.97 -14.34
C PRO A 320 -0.55 -23.78 -14.72
N ALA A 321 -0.80 -22.89 -13.76
CA ALA A 321 -1.66 -21.71 -13.95
C ALA A 321 -0.87 -20.40 -13.81
N VAL A 322 -1.23 -19.39 -14.59
CA VAL A 322 -0.71 -18.02 -14.50
C VAL A 322 -1.88 -17.10 -14.17
N ALA A 323 -1.83 -16.40 -13.03
CA ALA A 323 -2.85 -15.42 -12.67
C ALA A 323 -2.93 -14.29 -13.70
N LEU A 324 -4.15 -13.83 -13.99
CA LEU A 324 -4.43 -12.74 -14.93
C LEU A 324 -4.93 -11.50 -14.18
N ALA A 325 -6.04 -11.63 -13.45
CA ALA A 325 -6.64 -10.56 -12.65
C ALA A 325 -7.55 -11.13 -11.55
N GLU A 326 -7.76 -10.35 -10.50
CA GLU A 326 -8.93 -10.49 -9.62
C GLU A 326 -10.02 -9.56 -10.17
N ILE A 327 -11.22 -10.11 -10.42
CA ILE A 327 -12.37 -9.35 -10.90
C ILE A 327 -13.63 -9.91 -10.23
N ASN A 328 -14.41 -9.04 -9.60
CA ASN A 328 -15.69 -9.37 -8.96
C ASN A 328 -15.58 -10.48 -7.88
N GLY A 329 -14.46 -10.54 -7.16
CA GLY A 329 -14.22 -11.53 -6.10
C GLY A 329 -13.76 -12.91 -6.59
N ALA A 330 -13.43 -13.05 -7.89
CA ALA A 330 -12.95 -14.28 -8.49
C ALA A 330 -11.56 -14.08 -9.11
N LEU A 331 -10.70 -15.10 -8.98
CA LEU A 331 -9.40 -15.12 -9.63
C LEU A 331 -9.56 -15.67 -11.06
N TYR A 332 -9.24 -14.84 -12.05
CA TYR A 332 -9.07 -15.25 -13.44
C TYR A 332 -7.61 -15.60 -13.69
N PHE A 333 -7.38 -16.73 -14.37
CA PHE A 333 -6.06 -17.25 -14.65
C PHE A 333 -6.02 -18.00 -15.99
N ARG A 334 -4.81 -18.23 -16.53
CA ARG A 334 -4.60 -19.06 -17.71
C ARG A 334 -3.95 -20.38 -17.32
N THR A 335 -4.54 -21.50 -17.71
CA THR A 335 -3.97 -22.85 -17.59
C THR A 335 -4.38 -23.69 -18.79
N GLY A 336 -3.91 -24.93 -18.94
CA GLY A 336 -4.27 -25.71 -20.11
C GLY A 336 -4.22 -27.22 -20.02
N THR A 337 -4.87 -27.88 -20.98
CA THR A 337 -4.99 -29.35 -21.04
C THR A 337 -4.44 -29.92 -22.36
N SER A 338 -4.46 -31.24 -22.53
CA SER A 338 -4.15 -31.87 -23.82
C SER A 338 -5.27 -31.79 -24.86
N THR A 339 -6.48 -31.36 -24.45
CA THR A 339 -7.69 -31.37 -25.29
C THR A 339 -8.19 -29.96 -25.63
N GLU A 340 -7.92 -28.98 -24.77
CA GLU A 340 -8.29 -27.55 -24.95
C GLU A 340 -7.05 -26.62 -25.02
N GLY A 341 -5.82 -27.14 -24.84
CA GLY A 341 -4.59 -26.33 -24.72
C GLY A 341 -4.69 -25.22 -23.65
N PHE A 342 -3.90 -24.15 -23.75
CA PHE A 342 -3.85 -23.07 -22.75
C PHE A 342 -4.94 -22.01 -22.95
N GLU A 343 -5.88 -21.92 -22.01
CA GLU A 343 -7.10 -21.16 -22.12
C GLU A 343 -7.44 -20.32 -20.88
N ALA A 344 -8.49 -19.51 -20.97
CA ALA A 344 -9.01 -18.71 -19.88
C ALA A 344 -9.80 -19.57 -18.88
N TRP A 345 -9.44 -19.50 -17.59
CA TRP A 345 -10.09 -20.19 -16.48
C TRP A 345 -10.41 -19.20 -15.36
N LYS A 346 -11.37 -19.57 -14.51
CA LYS A 346 -11.70 -18.83 -13.28
C LYS A 346 -11.66 -19.76 -12.07
N THR A 347 -11.60 -19.18 -10.88
CA THR A 347 -11.91 -19.86 -9.62
C THR A 347 -12.51 -18.89 -8.61
N ASP A 348 -13.44 -19.41 -7.79
CA ASP A 348 -13.97 -18.78 -6.58
C ASP A 348 -13.22 -19.23 -5.30
N GLY A 349 -12.17 -20.04 -5.46
CA GLY A 349 -11.50 -20.73 -4.35
C GLY A 349 -11.95 -22.18 -4.12
N THR A 350 -12.87 -22.70 -4.92
CA THR A 350 -13.34 -24.09 -4.81
C THR A 350 -13.05 -24.90 -6.09
N PRO A 351 -12.82 -26.22 -6.00
CA PRO A 351 -12.72 -27.09 -7.18
C PRO A 351 -13.99 -27.11 -8.03
N GLY A 352 -15.17 -26.91 -7.42
CA GLY A 352 -16.45 -26.89 -8.13
C GLY A 352 -16.70 -25.59 -8.90
N GLY A 353 -16.22 -24.45 -8.38
CA GLY A 353 -16.21 -23.16 -9.05
C GLY A 353 -14.96 -22.91 -9.90
N THR A 354 -14.02 -23.86 -9.94
CA THR A 354 -12.86 -23.82 -10.84
C THR A 354 -13.19 -24.49 -12.15
N ALA A 355 -13.28 -23.69 -13.21
CA ALA A 355 -13.64 -24.16 -14.54
C ALA A 355 -12.94 -23.33 -15.61
N ILE A 356 -12.80 -23.96 -16.79
CA ILE A 356 -12.57 -23.23 -18.02
C ILE A 356 -13.73 -22.24 -18.22
N VAL A 357 -13.42 -21.00 -18.57
CA VAL A 357 -14.44 -20.00 -18.88
C VAL A 357 -15.05 -20.30 -20.25
N ALA A 358 -14.19 -20.54 -21.24
CA ALA A 358 -14.48 -21.28 -22.46
C ALA A 358 -13.16 -21.73 -23.11
N ASP A 359 -13.26 -22.75 -23.96
CA ASP A 359 -12.23 -23.09 -24.94
C ASP A 359 -12.24 -21.98 -26.02
N LEU A 360 -11.30 -21.04 -25.92
CA LEU A 360 -11.21 -19.89 -26.83
C LEU A 360 -10.46 -20.26 -28.11
N ALA A 361 -9.62 -21.30 -28.10
CA ALA A 361 -8.83 -21.80 -29.23
C ALA A 361 -9.20 -23.26 -29.57
N PRO A 362 -10.31 -23.50 -30.30
CA PRO A 362 -11.00 -24.79 -30.34
C PRO A 362 -10.11 -26.03 -30.52
N GLY A 363 -10.16 -26.93 -29.55
CA GLY A 363 -9.35 -28.15 -29.53
C GLY A 363 -7.97 -27.92 -28.91
N SER A 364 -6.93 -28.62 -29.38
CA SER A 364 -5.61 -28.59 -28.74
C SER A 364 -4.77 -27.34 -29.03
N ASP A 365 -5.34 -26.31 -29.63
CA ASP A 365 -4.67 -25.03 -29.87
C ASP A 365 -4.63 -24.21 -28.57
N SER A 366 -4.15 -22.97 -28.56
CA SER A 366 -4.01 -22.22 -27.29
C SER A 366 -4.15 -20.72 -27.48
N SER A 367 -4.93 -20.09 -26.60
CA SER A 367 -5.10 -18.66 -26.54
C SER A 367 -4.12 -17.98 -25.57
N PHE A 368 -3.61 -16.82 -25.96
CA PHE A 368 -2.99 -15.88 -25.00
C PHE A 368 -4.08 -15.12 -24.23
N ALA A 369 -4.83 -15.84 -23.40
CA ALA A 369 -5.92 -15.31 -22.60
C ALA A 369 -5.47 -14.19 -21.63
N ALA A 370 -6.25 -13.12 -21.57
CA ALA A 370 -6.18 -12.06 -20.56
C ALA A 370 -7.59 -11.67 -20.12
N ALA A 371 -7.78 -11.46 -18.81
CA ALA A 371 -9.00 -10.87 -18.26
C ALA A 371 -8.87 -9.34 -18.32
N VAL A 372 -9.85 -8.67 -18.93
CA VAL A 372 -9.71 -7.29 -19.41
C VAL A 372 -10.43 -6.27 -18.53
N GLY A 373 -11.58 -6.65 -17.97
CA GLY A 373 -12.45 -5.79 -17.17
C GLY A 373 -13.86 -6.36 -17.09
N SER A 374 -14.80 -5.62 -16.50
CA SER A 374 -16.18 -6.07 -16.30
C SER A 374 -17.25 -5.03 -16.69
N ALA A 375 -18.30 -5.50 -17.34
CA ALA A 375 -19.57 -4.79 -17.51
C ALA A 375 -20.54 -5.31 -16.45
N GLY A 376 -20.49 -4.71 -15.25
CA GLY A 376 -21.20 -5.22 -14.08
C GLY A 376 -20.65 -6.58 -13.64
N SER A 377 -21.48 -7.62 -13.61
CA SER A 377 -21.04 -8.99 -13.33
C SER A 377 -20.35 -9.67 -14.51
N THR A 378 -20.60 -9.22 -15.75
CA THR A 378 -20.12 -9.86 -16.98
C THR A 378 -18.67 -9.47 -17.24
N VAL A 379 -17.77 -10.45 -17.38
CA VAL A 379 -16.33 -10.20 -17.57
C VAL A 379 -15.94 -10.29 -19.05
N LEU A 380 -15.19 -9.31 -19.55
CA LEU A 380 -14.60 -9.37 -20.88
C LEU A 380 -13.26 -10.09 -20.81
N LEU A 381 -13.12 -11.10 -21.65
CA LEU A 381 -11.87 -11.80 -21.91
C LEU A 381 -11.36 -11.44 -23.30
N SER A 382 -10.03 -11.43 -23.45
CA SER A 382 -9.37 -11.39 -24.75
C SER A 382 -8.39 -12.55 -24.89
N GLY A 383 -8.12 -12.96 -26.13
CA GLY A 383 -7.17 -14.03 -26.45
C GLY A 383 -6.62 -13.86 -27.86
N ILE A 384 -5.42 -14.40 -28.11
CA ILE A 384 -4.78 -14.35 -29.44
C ILE A 384 -4.89 -15.71 -30.13
N LEU A 385 -5.50 -15.75 -31.31
CA LEU A 385 -5.71 -16.93 -32.15
C LEU A 385 -5.10 -16.69 -33.54
N GLY A 386 -4.16 -17.54 -33.96
CA GLY A 386 -3.52 -17.41 -35.29
C GLY A 386 -2.83 -16.06 -35.54
N GLY A 387 -2.49 -15.31 -34.49
CA GLY A 387 -1.93 -13.95 -34.54
C GLY A 387 -2.95 -12.82 -34.41
N ASN A 388 -4.25 -13.10 -34.44
CA ASN A 388 -5.32 -12.10 -34.30
C ASN A 388 -5.90 -12.09 -32.88
N GLN A 389 -6.24 -10.92 -32.36
CA GLN A 389 -6.95 -10.80 -31.08
C GLN A 389 -8.44 -11.06 -31.28
N SER A 390 -9.04 -11.80 -30.36
CA SER A 390 -10.47 -12.11 -30.29
C SER A 390 -10.98 -11.88 -28.86
N PHE A 391 -12.29 -11.72 -28.70
CA PHE A 391 -12.91 -11.33 -27.44
C PHE A 391 -14.16 -12.17 -27.13
N TRP A 392 -14.40 -12.37 -25.84
CA TRP A 392 -15.55 -13.12 -25.32
C TRP A 392 -16.10 -12.44 -24.07
N LEU A 393 -17.42 -12.44 -23.94
CA LEU A 393 -18.09 -12.05 -22.70
C LEU A 393 -18.45 -13.29 -21.90
N TYR A 394 -18.13 -13.25 -20.62
CA TYR A 394 -18.47 -14.27 -19.67
C TYR A 394 -19.50 -13.79 -18.65
N ASP A 395 -20.69 -14.39 -18.68
CA ASP A 395 -21.82 -14.05 -17.80
C ASP A 395 -21.79 -14.73 -16.43
N GLY A 396 -20.77 -15.58 -16.18
CA GLY A 396 -20.66 -16.42 -14.98
C GLY A 396 -20.95 -17.91 -15.23
N ALA A 397 -21.54 -18.26 -16.38
CA ALA A 397 -21.91 -19.62 -16.77
C ALA A 397 -21.44 -20.00 -18.20
N THR A 398 -21.51 -19.08 -19.17
CA THR A 398 -21.09 -19.29 -20.56
C THR A 398 -20.25 -18.13 -21.05
N ALA A 399 -19.26 -18.40 -21.91
CA ALA A 399 -18.57 -17.35 -22.66
C ALA A 399 -19.10 -17.28 -24.09
N ALA A 400 -19.73 -16.17 -24.45
CA ALA A 400 -20.16 -15.89 -25.81
C ALA A 400 -19.06 -15.12 -26.56
N PRO A 401 -18.66 -15.52 -27.79
CA PRO A 401 -17.76 -14.72 -28.59
C PRO A 401 -18.42 -13.37 -28.90
N VAL A 402 -17.69 -12.28 -28.70
CA VAL A 402 -18.14 -10.94 -29.06
C VAL A 402 -17.20 -10.31 -30.07
N THR A 403 -17.76 -9.82 -31.17
CA THR A 403 -17.03 -8.99 -32.12
C THR A 403 -16.98 -7.58 -31.58
N LEU A 404 -15.81 -7.17 -31.07
CA LEU A 404 -15.52 -5.76 -30.87
C LEU A 404 -15.06 -5.15 -32.22
N PRO A 405 -15.21 -3.83 -32.44
CA PRO A 405 -14.60 -3.14 -33.56
C PRO A 405 -13.06 -3.29 -33.54
N GLU A 406 -12.42 -3.02 -34.68
CA GLU A 406 -11.00 -3.35 -34.91
C GLU A 406 -10.07 -2.62 -33.91
N ALA A 407 -8.97 -3.26 -33.49
CA ALA A 407 -7.98 -2.67 -32.57
C ALA A 407 -8.57 -2.14 -31.23
N ALA A 408 -9.56 -2.85 -30.67
CA ALA A 408 -10.12 -2.58 -29.35
C ALA A 408 -9.05 -2.62 -28.23
N GLY A 409 -8.93 -1.53 -27.47
CA GLY A 409 -7.93 -1.37 -26.42
C GLY A 409 -8.19 -0.18 -25.49
N SER A 410 -7.44 -0.11 -24.39
CA SER A 410 -7.64 0.82 -23.26
C SER A 410 -9.03 0.67 -22.64
N PHE A 411 -9.13 -0.10 -21.56
CA PHE A 411 -10.40 -0.53 -20.98
C PHE A 411 -10.63 0.07 -19.59
N ALA A 412 -11.86 0.50 -19.31
CA ALA A 412 -12.28 0.93 -17.97
C ALA A 412 -13.73 0.54 -17.68
N SER A 413 -13.99 -0.05 -16.51
CA SER A 413 -15.33 -0.32 -16.00
C SER A 413 -15.92 0.95 -15.36
N SER A 414 -17.13 1.34 -15.74
CA SER A 414 -17.88 2.41 -15.05
C SER A 414 -19.38 2.22 -15.20
N SER A 415 -20.16 2.58 -14.18
CA SER A 415 -21.64 2.57 -14.22
C SER A 415 -22.26 1.28 -14.81
N GLY A 416 -21.69 0.11 -14.50
CA GLY A 416 -22.15 -1.20 -14.97
C GLY A 416 -21.80 -1.56 -16.43
N ASN A 417 -21.03 -0.72 -17.13
CA ASN A 417 -20.56 -0.96 -18.50
C ASN A 417 -19.03 -1.05 -18.52
N LEU A 418 -18.49 -1.68 -19.56
CA LEU A 418 -17.06 -1.65 -19.87
C LEU A 418 -16.83 -0.79 -21.11
N TYR A 419 -16.01 0.25 -20.97
CA TYR A 419 -15.68 1.21 -22.02
C TYR A 419 -14.32 0.91 -22.62
N PHE A 420 -14.19 1.10 -23.92
CA PHE A 420 -12.96 0.82 -24.66
C PHE A 420 -12.90 1.57 -25.99
N ALA A 421 -11.70 1.75 -26.52
CA ALA A 421 -11.47 2.49 -27.75
C ALA A 421 -11.13 1.56 -28.93
N ALA A 422 -11.83 1.70 -30.05
CA ALA A 422 -11.73 0.79 -31.20
C ALA A 422 -12.06 1.48 -32.54
N ASN A 423 -11.66 0.87 -33.66
CA ASN A 423 -11.83 1.36 -35.03
C ASN A 423 -13.13 0.85 -35.67
N ASP A 424 -13.89 1.75 -36.28
CA ASP A 424 -14.99 1.46 -37.20
C ASP A 424 -14.64 1.97 -38.62
N PRO A 425 -14.98 1.25 -39.71
CA PRO A 425 -14.66 1.68 -41.08
C PRO A 425 -15.37 2.95 -41.57
N THR A 426 -16.38 3.45 -40.83
CA THR A 426 -17.21 4.62 -41.18
C THR A 426 -17.12 5.75 -40.16
N LEU A 427 -16.73 5.45 -38.92
CA LEU A 427 -16.55 6.42 -37.81
C LEU A 427 -15.09 6.62 -37.39
N GLY A 428 -14.15 5.84 -37.95
CA GLY A 428 -12.76 5.83 -37.51
C GLY A 428 -12.61 5.26 -36.10
N ARG A 429 -11.54 5.63 -35.38
CA ARG A 429 -11.28 5.15 -34.02
C ARG A 429 -12.08 5.93 -32.98
N GLU A 430 -13.08 5.33 -32.35
CA GLU A 430 -14.01 5.99 -31.42
C GLU A 430 -14.14 5.27 -30.07
N LEU A 431 -14.93 5.82 -29.14
CA LEU A 431 -15.20 5.18 -27.87
C LEU A 431 -16.46 4.32 -27.97
N PHE A 432 -16.30 3.04 -27.65
CA PHE A 432 -17.34 2.05 -27.59
C PHE A 432 -17.58 1.64 -26.13
N LYS A 433 -18.77 1.11 -25.89
CA LYS A 433 -19.12 0.45 -24.64
C LYS A 433 -19.74 -0.90 -24.92
N ILE A 434 -19.59 -1.78 -23.95
CA ILE A 434 -20.29 -3.04 -23.90
C ILE A 434 -21.04 -3.12 -22.57
N ASP A 435 -22.35 -3.38 -22.65
CA ASP A 435 -23.19 -3.58 -21.47
C ASP A 435 -23.10 -5.02 -20.96
N ALA A 436 -23.71 -5.28 -19.80
CA ALA A 436 -23.71 -6.61 -19.18
C ALA A 436 -24.41 -7.70 -20.03
N ALA A 437 -25.25 -7.31 -21.01
CA ALA A 437 -25.93 -8.20 -21.95
C ALA A 437 -25.14 -8.42 -23.26
N GLY A 438 -24.01 -7.72 -23.42
CA GLY A 438 -23.12 -7.83 -24.58
C GLY A 438 -23.50 -7.00 -25.79
N ASN A 439 -24.37 -5.99 -25.61
CA ASN A 439 -24.64 -5.03 -26.67
C ASN A 439 -23.44 -4.10 -26.82
N VAL A 440 -22.60 -4.39 -27.81
CA VAL A 440 -21.56 -3.45 -28.26
C VAL A 440 -22.26 -2.26 -28.91
N THR A 441 -22.08 -1.08 -28.34
CA THR A 441 -22.61 0.16 -28.88
C THR A 441 -21.51 1.21 -28.93
N LEU A 442 -21.58 2.09 -29.92
CA LEU A 442 -20.86 3.35 -29.89
C LEU A 442 -21.28 4.10 -28.61
N ALA A 443 -20.32 4.43 -27.75
CA ALA A 443 -20.59 5.32 -26.62
C ALA A 443 -20.65 6.77 -27.13
N MET A 444 -19.65 7.17 -27.91
CA MET A 444 -19.64 8.45 -28.61
C MET A 444 -18.85 8.33 -29.92
N ASP A 445 -19.36 9.00 -30.95
CA ASP A 445 -18.60 9.41 -32.13
C ASP A 445 -18.29 10.89 -31.90
N LEU A 446 -17.03 11.18 -31.58
CA LEU A 446 -16.57 12.53 -31.28
C LEU A 446 -16.09 13.28 -32.53
N ASN A 447 -15.74 12.56 -33.61
CA ASN A 447 -15.35 13.12 -34.91
C ASN A 447 -16.20 12.55 -36.05
N PRO A 448 -17.38 13.14 -36.33
CA PRO A 448 -18.32 12.61 -37.31
C PRO A 448 -17.70 12.30 -38.67
N GLY A 449 -17.61 11.01 -39.00
CA GLY A 449 -17.01 10.49 -40.23
C GLY A 449 -15.80 9.59 -39.98
N ASP A 450 -15.08 9.21 -41.04
CA ASP A 450 -14.06 8.17 -41.01
C ASP A 450 -12.73 8.55 -40.30
N ARG A 451 -12.62 9.79 -39.81
CA ARG A 451 -11.39 10.34 -39.21
C ARG A 451 -11.10 9.76 -37.83
N GLY A 452 -12.13 9.58 -37.01
CA GLY A 452 -12.01 9.09 -35.63
C GLY A 452 -11.33 10.04 -34.63
N SER A 453 -11.57 9.80 -33.35
CA SER A 453 -11.06 10.52 -32.20
C SER A 453 -9.87 9.82 -31.50
N SER A 454 -9.63 8.55 -31.75
CA SER A 454 -8.59 7.74 -31.08
C SER A 454 -8.57 7.83 -29.54
N PRO A 455 -9.65 7.43 -28.83
CA PRO A 455 -9.70 7.53 -27.37
C PRO A 455 -8.67 6.64 -26.66
N ARG A 456 -8.12 7.07 -25.53
CA ARG A 456 -7.06 6.34 -24.81
C ARG A 456 -6.89 6.81 -23.38
N ASP A 457 -6.19 5.99 -22.60
CA ASP A 457 -5.91 6.15 -21.17
C ASP A 457 -7.19 6.43 -20.37
N ILE A 458 -8.18 5.56 -20.59
CA ILE A 458 -9.47 5.65 -19.90
C ILE A 458 -9.29 5.23 -18.45
N VAL A 459 -9.76 6.08 -17.53
CA VAL A 459 -9.86 5.78 -16.10
C VAL A 459 -11.27 6.11 -15.60
N GLU A 460 -11.71 5.41 -14.56
CA GLU A 460 -12.94 5.70 -13.83
C GLU A 460 -12.61 6.59 -12.63
N ILE A 461 -13.33 7.71 -12.48
CA ILE A 461 -13.19 8.68 -11.40
C ILE A 461 -14.59 9.15 -11.00
N ASN A 462 -14.97 8.96 -9.74
CA ASN A 462 -16.22 9.48 -9.15
C ASN A 462 -17.51 9.14 -9.95
N GLY A 463 -17.56 7.95 -10.54
CA GLY A 463 -18.68 7.46 -11.36
C GLY A 463 -18.62 7.87 -12.84
N LYS A 464 -17.58 8.60 -13.26
CA LYS A 464 -17.40 9.08 -14.64
C LYS A 464 -16.15 8.50 -15.28
N LEU A 465 -16.09 8.58 -16.60
CA LEU A 465 -14.87 8.33 -17.36
C LEU A 465 -14.06 9.62 -17.47
N LEU A 466 -12.74 9.49 -17.45
CA LEU A 466 -11.79 10.51 -17.91
C LEU A 466 -10.84 9.84 -18.91
N PHE A 467 -10.64 10.46 -20.07
CA PHE A 467 -9.85 9.87 -21.17
C PHE A 467 -9.31 10.94 -22.13
N ARG A 468 -8.28 10.60 -22.90
CA ARG A 468 -7.76 11.46 -24.00
C ARG A 468 -8.43 11.08 -25.32
N ALA A 469 -8.80 12.04 -26.15
CA ALA A 469 -9.30 11.83 -27.51
C ALA A 469 -9.11 13.07 -28.38
N ASN A 470 -8.90 12.89 -29.69
CA ASN A 470 -8.81 13.94 -30.69
C ASN A 470 -10.20 14.43 -31.10
N SER A 471 -10.36 15.72 -31.37
CA SER A 471 -11.53 16.28 -32.08
C SER A 471 -11.12 17.18 -33.25
N ASP A 472 -12.05 17.44 -34.17
CA ASP A 472 -11.90 18.47 -35.22
C ASP A 472 -11.82 19.89 -34.65
N GLU A 473 -12.39 20.12 -33.46
CA GLU A 473 -12.41 21.44 -32.81
C GLU A 473 -11.06 21.76 -32.15
N VAL A 474 -10.49 20.81 -31.39
CA VAL A 474 -9.29 21.06 -30.55
C VAL A 474 -8.07 20.21 -30.86
N GLY A 475 -8.15 19.25 -31.78
CA GLY A 475 -7.11 18.21 -31.86
C GLY A 475 -7.15 17.36 -30.60
N ASP A 476 -6.00 17.00 -30.03
CA ASP A 476 -5.88 16.06 -28.92
C ASP A 476 -6.35 16.71 -27.59
N GLY A 477 -7.47 16.24 -27.04
CA GLY A 477 -8.11 16.79 -25.85
C GLY A 477 -8.26 15.78 -24.72
N LEU A 478 -8.44 16.28 -23.50
CA LEU A 478 -8.93 15.54 -22.34
C LEU A 478 -10.45 15.67 -22.28
N TRP A 479 -11.15 14.56 -22.06
CA TRP A 479 -12.61 14.47 -22.06
C TRP A 479 -13.11 13.74 -20.83
N SER A 480 -14.32 14.08 -20.39
CA SER A 480 -15.08 13.30 -19.43
C SER A 480 -16.47 13.00 -19.96
N SER A 481 -17.00 11.85 -19.58
CA SER A 481 -18.29 11.34 -20.02
C SER A 481 -18.93 10.48 -18.92
N GLU A 482 -20.25 10.46 -18.86
CA GLU A 482 -21.02 9.47 -18.09
C GLU A 482 -21.33 8.22 -18.94
N GLY A 483 -20.80 8.17 -20.18
CA GLY A 483 -20.83 7.01 -21.05
C GLY A 483 -21.60 7.17 -22.35
N ASP A 484 -21.93 8.41 -22.75
CA ASP A 484 -22.49 8.71 -24.06
C ASP A 484 -22.05 10.10 -24.59
N LEU A 485 -22.24 10.36 -25.89
CA LEU A 485 -21.89 11.65 -26.51
C LEU A 485 -22.61 12.86 -25.88
N ALA A 486 -23.83 12.69 -25.36
CA ALA A 486 -24.61 13.80 -24.78
C ALA A 486 -24.09 14.23 -23.39
N THR A 487 -23.44 13.30 -22.67
CA THR A 487 -22.75 13.51 -21.40
C THR A 487 -21.25 13.73 -21.57
N THR A 488 -20.71 13.56 -22.78
CA THR A 488 -19.33 13.87 -23.12
C THR A 488 -19.12 15.37 -23.25
N SER A 489 -18.10 15.89 -22.56
CA SER A 489 -17.66 17.27 -22.70
C SER A 489 -16.15 17.35 -22.78
N LEU A 490 -15.64 18.32 -23.54
CA LEU A 490 -14.23 18.65 -23.51
C LEU A 490 -13.90 19.19 -22.13
N VAL A 491 -12.89 18.60 -21.50
CA VAL A 491 -12.43 18.95 -20.16
C VAL A 491 -11.16 19.80 -20.25
N TYR A 492 -10.27 19.53 -21.22
CA TYR A 492 -9.09 20.36 -21.49
C TYR A 492 -8.58 20.22 -22.93
N ASP A 493 -8.27 21.34 -23.57
CA ASP A 493 -7.64 21.44 -24.91
C ASP A 493 -6.11 21.44 -24.76
N VAL A 494 -5.41 20.49 -25.39
CA VAL A 494 -3.95 20.60 -25.64
C VAL A 494 -3.76 21.14 -27.05
N ASN A 495 -3.53 22.47 -27.10
CA ASN A 495 -3.37 23.29 -28.31
C ASN A 495 -2.89 22.52 -29.55
N GLN A 496 -3.55 22.78 -30.68
CA GLN A 496 -3.49 22.12 -32.01
C GLN A 496 -2.11 21.77 -32.65
N ASN A 497 -0.97 22.01 -32.00
CA ASN A 497 0.39 21.65 -32.46
C ASN A 497 1.17 20.69 -31.52
N THR A 498 0.61 20.29 -30.39
CA THR A 498 1.23 19.34 -29.43
C THR A 498 0.36 18.09 -29.28
N ARG A 499 0.97 16.90 -29.23
CA ARG A 499 0.27 15.65 -28.91
C ARG A 499 0.37 15.41 -27.41
N PHE A 500 -0.66 14.95 -26.72
CA PHE A 500 -0.48 14.42 -25.36
C PHE A 500 0.41 13.18 -25.42
N SER A 501 1.53 13.15 -24.68
CA SER A 501 2.39 11.96 -24.60
C SER A 501 1.84 10.91 -23.63
N THR A 502 1.76 11.19 -22.33
CA THR A 502 1.33 10.24 -21.27
C THR A 502 0.53 10.91 -20.14
N PHE A 503 -0.38 10.16 -19.48
CA PHE A 503 -0.76 10.44 -18.09
C PHE A 503 0.31 9.84 -17.17
N GLU A 504 1.04 10.66 -16.42
CA GLU A 504 2.01 10.19 -15.43
C GLU A 504 1.53 10.44 -14.00
N ASN A 505 1.54 9.37 -13.19
CA ASN A 505 1.35 9.36 -11.74
C ASN A 505 0.12 10.12 -11.20
N PRO A 506 -1.12 9.86 -11.68
CA PRO A 506 -2.30 10.61 -11.24
C PRO A 506 -2.49 10.56 -9.71
N VAL A 507 -2.67 11.73 -9.10
CA VAL A 507 -2.97 11.89 -7.66
C VAL A 507 -4.43 12.33 -7.50
N GLU A 508 -5.20 11.58 -6.72
CA GLU A 508 -6.56 11.97 -6.33
C GLU A 508 -6.56 12.80 -5.04
N LEU A 509 -7.17 13.99 -5.12
CA LEU A 509 -7.27 14.93 -4.01
C LEU A 509 -8.52 15.80 -4.18
N ASN A 510 -9.37 15.88 -3.15
CA ASN A 510 -10.56 16.74 -3.08
C ASN A 510 -11.52 16.60 -4.28
N GLY A 511 -11.75 15.36 -4.74
CA GLY A 511 -12.60 15.05 -5.89
C GLY A 511 -12.02 15.45 -7.25
N LYS A 512 -10.74 15.87 -7.27
CA LYS A 512 -9.97 16.18 -8.48
C LYS A 512 -8.85 15.17 -8.69
N VAL A 513 -8.47 14.99 -9.95
CA VAL A 513 -7.26 14.28 -10.35
C VAL A 513 -6.22 15.28 -10.85
N TYR A 514 -5.01 15.13 -10.32
CA TYR A 514 -3.84 15.93 -10.65
C TYR A 514 -2.84 15.04 -11.39
N PHE A 515 -2.39 15.47 -12.56
CA PHE A 515 -1.51 14.67 -13.41
C PHE A 515 -0.59 15.55 -14.25
N TYR A 516 0.56 15.00 -14.63
CA TYR A 516 1.50 15.67 -15.51
C TYR A 516 1.19 15.37 -16.98
N GLU A 517 1.15 16.43 -17.78
CA GLU A 517 1.11 16.42 -19.23
C GLU A 517 2.46 16.96 -19.74
N GLN A 518 3.21 16.15 -20.48
CA GLN A 518 4.64 16.37 -20.72
C GLN A 518 4.95 17.24 -21.95
N GLU A 519 4.07 17.36 -22.93
CA GLU A 519 4.35 18.04 -24.22
C GLU A 519 3.98 19.53 -24.20
N ALA A 520 2.82 19.90 -23.64
CA ALA A 520 2.51 21.27 -23.24
C ALA A 520 3.01 21.59 -21.82
N ARG A 521 3.81 20.68 -21.22
CA ARG A 521 4.53 20.82 -19.94
C ARG A 521 3.60 21.27 -18.81
N GLY A 522 2.35 20.79 -18.81
CA GLY A 522 1.32 21.21 -17.86
C GLY A 522 1.19 20.24 -16.69
N LEU A 523 1.31 20.72 -15.45
CA LEU A 523 0.61 20.05 -14.35
C LEU A 523 -0.85 20.50 -14.42
N LEU A 524 -1.77 19.56 -14.57
CA LEU A 524 -3.20 19.83 -14.76
C LEU A 524 -3.99 19.29 -13.56
N ALA A 525 -5.10 19.97 -13.24
CA ALA A 525 -6.08 19.53 -12.25
C ALA A 525 -7.46 19.46 -12.89
N THR A 526 -8.24 18.41 -12.64
CA THR A 526 -9.60 18.25 -13.19
C THR A 526 -10.56 17.56 -12.24
N ASP A 527 -11.84 17.98 -12.22
CA ASP A 527 -12.98 17.23 -11.65
C ASP A 527 -13.83 16.52 -12.71
N GLY A 528 -13.32 16.40 -13.95
CA GLY A 528 -14.10 15.92 -15.09
C GLY A 528 -15.02 16.98 -15.73
N THR A 529 -14.86 18.28 -15.42
CA THR A 529 -15.60 19.35 -16.10
C THR A 529 -14.66 20.41 -16.69
N ALA A 530 -15.05 21.02 -17.82
CA ALA A 530 -14.30 22.13 -18.44
C ALA A 530 -14.06 23.29 -17.45
N SER A 531 -15.11 23.71 -16.74
CA SER A 531 -15.07 24.80 -15.76
C SER A 531 -14.23 24.47 -14.52
N GLY A 532 -14.12 23.20 -14.17
CA GLY A 532 -13.33 22.70 -13.04
C GLY A 532 -11.93 22.24 -13.43
N THR A 533 -11.50 22.48 -14.68
CA THR A 533 -10.20 22.05 -15.19
C THR A 533 -9.34 23.23 -15.58
N TYR A 534 -8.09 23.20 -15.13
CA TYR A 534 -7.14 24.29 -15.33
C TYR A 534 -5.72 23.76 -15.25
N LYS A 535 -4.79 24.50 -15.87
CA LYS A 535 -3.36 24.28 -15.65
C LYS A 535 -3.01 24.81 -14.27
N VAL A 536 -2.48 23.93 -13.42
CA VAL A 536 -1.89 24.28 -12.12
C VAL A 536 -0.60 25.04 -12.34
N ALA A 537 0.30 24.52 -13.19
CA ALA A 537 1.60 25.15 -13.48
C ALA A 537 2.24 24.64 -14.78
N GLU A 538 3.29 25.34 -15.22
CA GLU A 538 4.22 24.86 -16.25
C GLU A 538 5.45 24.17 -15.62
N ILE A 539 5.80 22.98 -16.12
CA ILE A 539 6.91 22.15 -15.64
C ILE A 539 8.10 22.32 -16.57
N LEU A 540 9.13 23.05 -16.12
CA LEU A 540 10.17 23.55 -17.01
C LEU A 540 11.27 22.52 -17.31
N GLY A 541 11.20 21.29 -16.74
CA GLY A 541 12.13 20.20 -17.03
C GLY A 541 11.89 18.93 -16.20
N GLY A 542 12.06 17.77 -16.84
CA GLY A 542 11.85 16.43 -16.26
C GLY A 542 10.39 16.11 -15.93
N SER A 543 10.10 14.84 -15.57
CA SER A 543 8.81 14.51 -14.94
C SER A 543 8.80 15.00 -13.49
N PRO A 544 7.69 15.61 -13.03
CA PRO A 544 7.55 16.11 -11.67
C PRO A 544 7.32 14.95 -10.70
N ASN A 545 7.88 15.06 -9.49
CA ASN A 545 7.35 14.31 -8.35
C ASN A 545 6.13 15.08 -7.86
N ILE A 546 5.01 14.40 -7.65
CA ILE A 546 3.74 14.99 -7.15
C ILE A 546 3.23 14.23 -5.94
N THR A 547 2.74 14.95 -4.94
CA THR A 547 2.15 14.39 -3.72
C THR A 547 1.11 15.34 -3.12
N ARG A 548 0.26 14.84 -2.24
CA ARG A 548 -0.72 15.64 -1.50
C ARG A 548 -0.26 15.89 -0.07
N VAL A 549 -0.59 17.05 0.49
CA VAL A 549 -0.39 17.40 1.89
C VAL A 549 -1.66 18.05 2.42
N GLY A 550 -2.44 17.31 3.22
CA GLY A 550 -3.78 17.74 3.61
C GLY A 550 -4.67 17.97 2.39
N GLU A 551 -5.18 19.19 2.24
CA GLU A 551 -6.00 19.62 1.10
C GLU A 551 -5.18 20.22 -0.06
N GLU A 552 -3.85 20.28 0.06
CA GLU A 552 -2.93 20.97 -0.86
C GLU A 552 -2.12 19.96 -1.71
N LEU A 553 -1.71 20.36 -2.90
CA LEU A 553 -0.81 19.58 -3.77
C LEU A 553 0.60 20.18 -3.75
N PHE A 554 1.61 19.32 -3.64
CA PHE A 554 3.02 19.71 -3.76
C PHE A 554 3.65 19.02 -4.97
N TYR A 555 4.45 19.76 -5.74
CA TYR A 555 5.09 19.26 -6.95
C TYR A 555 6.47 19.86 -7.21
N THR A 556 7.30 19.16 -7.97
CA THR A 556 8.62 19.64 -8.38
C THR A 556 8.64 20.07 -9.84
N SER A 557 9.43 21.10 -10.19
CA SER A 557 9.67 21.52 -11.57
C SER A 557 11.13 21.95 -11.71
N SER A 558 11.86 21.40 -12.70
CA SER A 558 13.24 21.83 -12.99
C SER A 558 13.27 23.00 -13.96
N ASP A 559 14.31 23.84 -13.89
CA ASP A 559 14.56 24.86 -14.92
C ASP A 559 15.31 24.30 -16.14
N ALA A 560 15.60 25.17 -17.12
CA ALA A 560 16.29 24.81 -18.36
C ALA A 560 17.75 24.30 -18.18
N SER A 561 18.33 24.46 -16.99
CA SER A 561 19.63 23.87 -16.62
C SER A 561 19.51 22.53 -15.89
N GLY A 562 18.27 22.05 -15.66
CA GLY A 562 17.96 20.83 -14.94
C GLY A 562 17.74 21.01 -13.43
N GLN A 563 18.05 22.19 -12.88
CA GLN A 563 17.99 22.44 -11.43
C GLN A 563 16.54 22.42 -10.94
N ARG A 564 16.25 21.49 -10.02
CA ARG A 564 14.88 21.22 -9.55
C ARG A 564 14.45 22.23 -8.48
N SER A 565 13.19 22.65 -8.52
CA SER A 565 12.59 23.55 -7.54
C SER A 565 11.26 22.96 -7.04
N LEU A 566 10.80 23.38 -5.87
CA LEU A 566 9.58 22.92 -5.22
C LEU A 566 8.49 23.97 -5.28
N TYR A 567 7.26 23.52 -5.53
CA TYR A 567 6.06 24.35 -5.62
C TYR A 567 4.88 23.71 -4.86
N LYS A 568 3.91 24.55 -4.52
CA LYS A 568 2.65 24.19 -3.87
C LYS A 568 1.49 24.76 -4.66
N PHE A 569 0.38 24.04 -4.65
CA PHE A 569 -0.92 24.48 -5.14
C PHE A 569 -1.99 24.26 -4.05
N ASP A 570 -2.73 25.31 -3.71
CA ASP A 570 -3.71 25.34 -2.61
C ASP A 570 -5.17 25.15 -3.05
N GLY A 571 -5.40 24.83 -4.33
CA GLY A 571 -6.73 24.79 -4.95
C GLY A 571 -7.12 26.06 -5.72
N ALA A 572 -6.37 27.16 -5.56
CA ALA A 572 -6.62 28.45 -6.22
C ALA A 572 -5.38 29.07 -6.88
N THR A 573 -4.21 28.98 -6.25
CA THR A 573 -2.95 29.55 -6.74
C THR A 573 -1.78 28.59 -6.58
N ASP A 574 -0.88 28.57 -7.57
CA ASP A 574 0.42 27.98 -7.40
C ASP A 574 1.40 28.99 -6.80
N SER A 575 2.39 28.50 -6.07
CA SER A 575 3.43 29.33 -5.45
C SER A 575 4.76 28.60 -5.38
N LEU A 576 5.84 29.35 -5.61
CA LEU A 576 7.19 28.86 -5.40
C LEU A 576 7.41 28.65 -3.90
N VAL A 577 7.67 27.39 -3.55
CA VAL A 577 8.01 26.99 -2.18
C VAL A 577 9.51 27.19 -1.96
N THR A 578 10.36 26.69 -2.86
CA THR A 578 11.79 27.02 -2.89
C THR A 578 12.44 26.69 -4.22
N ASN A 579 13.34 27.58 -4.66
CA ASN A 579 14.31 27.39 -5.74
C ASN A 579 15.76 27.33 -5.21
N GLU A 580 15.99 27.55 -3.91
CA GLU A 580 17.33 27.51 -3.29
C GLU A 580 17.76 26.07 -2.95
N VAL A 581 16.86 25.11 -3.17
CA VAL A 581 17.01 23.70 -2.82
C VAL A 581 16.49 22.84 -3.97
N GLU A 582 17.22 21.79 -4.31
CA GLU A 582 16.79 20.77 -5.27
C GLU A 582 16.08 19.61 -4.55
N PRO A 583 14.73 19.51 -4.59
CA PRO A 583 13.99 18.46 -3.90
C PRO A 583 14.10 17.10 -4.61
N SER A 584 14.12 16.03 -3.83
CA SER A 584 14.22 14.64 -4.31
C SER A 584 13.04 13.79 -3.81
N ALA A 585 13.09 13.24 -2.60
CA ALA A 585 11.95 12.54 -1.99
C ALA A 585 10.94 13.56 -1.42
N LEU A 586 9.63 13.30 -1.56
CA LEU A 586 8.54 14.12 -1.02
C LEU A 586 7.65 13.24 -0.11
N VAL A 587 7.41 13.67 1.13
CA VAL A 587 6.53 12.97 2.09
C VAL A 587 5.69 13.98 2.86
N GLN A 588 4.41 13.68 3.06
CA GLN A 588 3.54 14.41 3.98
C GLN A 588 3.77 13.92 5.41
N PHE A 589 3.85 14.84 6.38
CA PHE A 589 3.77 14.53 7.81
C PHE A 589 3.09 15.69 8.55
N GLU A 590 2.12 15.40 9.44
CA GLU A 590 1.37 16.40 10.24
C GLU A 590 0.86 17.64 9.46
N GLY A 591 0.38 17.44 8.23
CA GLY A 591 -0.12 18.54 7.39
C GLY A 591 0.98 19.47 6.83
N LYS A 592 2.25 19.03 6.86
CA LYS A 592 3.37 19.68 6.18
C LYS A 592 4.05 18.77 5.18
N LEU A 593 4.79 19.38 4.26
CA LEU A 593 5.70 18.65 3.38
C LEU A 593 7.08 18.53 4.04
N TYR A 594 7.62 17.32 4.00
CA TYR A 594 9.01 17.02 4.30
C TYR A 594 9.68 16.51 3.02
N PHE A 595 10.89 16.98 2.76
CA PHE A 595 11.62 16.57 1.56
C PHE A 595 13.13 16.53 1.77
N THR A 596 13.79 15.56 1.13
CA THR A 596 15.25 15.54 1.04
C THR A 596 15.67 16.42 -0.12
N GLY A 597 16.65 17.29 0.07
CA GLY A 597 17.09 18.18 -1.00
C GLY A 597 18.46 18.80 -0.77
N ARG A 598 19.12 19.12 -1.88
CA ARG A 598 20.46 19.70 -1.91
C ARG A 598 20.37 21.23 -2.01
N ALA A 599 21.08 21.95 -1.14
CA ALA A 599 21.16 23.41 -1.22
C ALA A 599 21.97 23.86 -2.45
N ARG A 600 21.59 24.99 -3.05
CA ARG A 600 22.32 25.64 -4.16
C ARG A 600 23.49 26.53 -3.68
N ASP A 601 24.10 26.18 -2.54
CA ASP A 601 25.22 26.90 -1.91
C ASP A 601 26.62 26.39 -2.33
N GLY A 602 26.67 25.34 -3.16
CA GLY A 602 27.90 24.69 -3.62
C GLY A 602 28.33 23.49 -2.79
N SER A 603 27.63 23.17 -1.68
CA SER A 603 27.77 21.89 -0.99
C SER A 603 27.35 20.72 -1.89
N ASN A 604 27.87 19.52 -1.62
CA ASN A 604 27.34 18.26 -2.20
C ASN A 604 26.38 17.56 -1.23
N ASP A 605 26.07 18.20 -0.11
CA ASP A 605 25.31 17.61 0.98
C ASP A 605 23.82 17.57 0.61
N VAL A 606 23.14 16.52 1.05
CA VAL A 606 21.69 16.43 0.98
C VAL A 606 21.20 16.72 2.39
N ASP A 607 20.13 17.49 2.50
CA ASP A 607 19.56 17.89 3.78
C ASP A 607 18.09 17.52 3.86
N LEU A 608 17.56 17.47 5.08
CA LEU A 608 16.12 17.44 5.32
C LEU A 608 15.58 18.87 5.36
N TRP A 609 14.49 19.09 4.64
CA TRP A 609 13.76 20.34 4.57
C TRP A 609 12.31 20.12 4.96
N VAL A 610 11.74 21.13 5.61
CA VAL A 610 10.29 21.24 5.81
C VAL A 610 9.75 22.34 4.93
N SER A 611 8.47 22.23 4.57
CA SER A 611 7.67 23.36 4.16
C SER A 611 6.25 23.28 4.73
N ASP A 612 5.75 24.44 5.18
CA ASP A 612 4.31 24.70 5.35
C ASP A 612 3.64 25.18 4.04
N GLY A 613 4.39 25.16 2.93
CA GLY A 613 3.98 25.69 1.64
C GLY A 613 4.45 27.11 1.33
N ALA A 614 5.04 27.84 2.28
CA ALA A 614 5.54 29.19 2.04
C ALA A 614 7.08 29.21 2.00
N ALA A 615 7.69 30.06 1.16
CA ALA A 615 9.15 30.20 1.13
C ALA A 615 9.77 30.61 2.49
N ALA A 616 9.08 31.46 3.26
CA ALA A 616 9.51 31.85 4.61
C ALA A 616 9.32 30.75 5.67
N GLY A 617 8.40 29.80 5.43
CA GLY A 617 8.21 28.59 6.23
C GLY A 617 8.92 27.36 5.64
N THR A 618 9.68 27.55 4.57
CA THR A 618 10.54 26.54 3.96
C THR A 618 11.94 26.73 4.48
N MET A 619 12.36 25.81 5.33
CA MET A 619 13.63 25.91 6.03
C MET A 619 14.32 24.56 6.00
N LYS A 620 15.66 24.62 5.90
CA LYS A 620 16.49 23.47 6.26
C LYS A 620 16.10 23.14 7.68
N VAL A 621 15.68 21.90 7.90
CA VAL A 621 15.45 21.41 9.26
C VAL A 621 16.76 21.66 10.01
N PRO A 622 16.78 22.44 11.09
CA PRO A 622 18.01 22.70 11.82
C PRO A 622 18.34 21.47 12.63
N PHE A 623 18.93 20.48 11.96
CA PHE A 623 19.68 19.42 12.59
C PHE A 623 21.16 19.72 12.58
N ASN A 624 21.77 19.59 13.77
CA ASN A 624 23.20 19.48 13.98
C ASN A 624 23.71 18.18 13.36
N SER A 625 23.45 17.94 12.08
CA SER A 625 24.28 17.00 11.35
C SER A 625 25.68 17.58 11.27
N GLY A 626 26.67 16.82 11.74
CA GLY A 626 28.07 17.06 11.35
C GLY A 626 28.24 17.09 9.82
N PRO A 627 29.37 17.64 9.32
CA PRO A 627 29.64 17.69 7.89
C PRO A 627 29.57 16.29 7.26
N GLY A 628 28.84 16.16 6.14
CA GLY A 628 28.69 14.90 5.39
C GLY A 628 27.37 14.12 5.60
N SER A 629 26.36 14.71 6.24
CA SER A 629 25.00 14.12 6.29
C SER A 629 24.35 14.05 4.90
N SER A 630 23.52 13.01 4.70
CA SER A 630 22.81 12.76 3.45
C SER A 630 21.56 11.91 3.73
N PRO A 631 20.43 12.52 4.17
CA PRO A 631 19.17 11.80 4.29
C PRO A 631 18.66 11.45 2.89
N ARG A 632 18.29 10.19 2.70
CA ARG A 632 17.85 9.62 1.40
C ARG A 632 16.47 9.01 1.42
N PHE A 633 15.93 8.76 2.60
CA PHE A 633 14.65 8.11 2.82
C PHE A 633 13.83 8.96 3.77
N LEU A 634 12.55 9.10 3.45
CA LEU A 634 11.54 9.69 4.29
C LEU A 634 10.35 8.73 4.33
N GLY A 635 9.72 8.63 5.48
CA GLY A 635 8.46 7.93 5.67
C GLY A 635 7.68 8.66 6.74
N ASP A 636 6.36 8.67 6.59
CA ASP A 636 5.49 8.93 7.74
C ASP A 636 5.60 7.73 8.68
N ILE A 637 5.65 8.01 9.99
CA ILE A 637 5.83 7.02 11.05
C ILE A 637 4.61 6.94 11.96
N ASN A 638 3.53 7.72 11.75
CA ASN A 638 2.34 7.74 12.62
C ASN A 638 1.03 7.46 11.88
#